data_AF-A0A7W0QPK3-F1
#
_entry.id   AF-A0A7W0QPK3-F1
#
_cell.length_a   1.000
_cell.length_b   1.000
_cell.length_c   1.000
_cell.angle_alpha   90.00
_cell.angle_beta   90.00
_cell.angle_gamma   90.00
#
_symmetry.space_group_name_H-M   'P 1'
#
loop_
_entity.id
_entity.type
_entity.pdbx_description
1 polymer ?
#
loop_
_entity_poly.entity_id
_entity_poly.type
_entity_poly.pdbx_seq_one_letter_code
_entity_poly.pdbx_strand_id
1 'polypeptide(L)'
;MAGVWFEILLLVLANGVFALSEISVVAARKIRLQQRAEEGNHRARLALDLANAPEQFLSTVQVGITLVGILAGAYGGATISRPLAAFILVEGSAPMKDVLSRLDVALPDDEAGAYHTIAGFIMARLGHIPHTTDAFDYSG
;
A
#
# COMPACT_ATOMS: atom_id res chain seq x y z
N MET A 1 15.34 -0.81 7.58
CA MET A 1 14.48 0.35 7.27
C MET A 1 14.90 1.10 6.01
N ALA A 2 16.18 1.45 5.81
CA ALA A 2 16.60 2.20 4.61
C ALA A 2 16.32 1.50 3.25
N GLY A 3 16.40 0.16 3.18
CA GLY A 3 16.11 -0.60 1.94
C GLY A 3 14.65 -0.49 1.47
N VAL A 4 13.70 -0.55 2.39
CA VAL A 4 12.25 -0.49 2.07
C VAL A 4 11.86 0.87 1.48
N TRP A 5 12.43 1.96 2.00
CA TRP A 5 12.19 3.30 1.44
C TRP A 5 12.76 3.46 0.04
N PHE A 6 13.90 2.83 -0.25
CA PHE A 6 14.50 2.82 -1.58
C PHE A 6 13.64 2.01 -2.58
N GLU A 7 13.12 0.85 -2.16
CA GLU A 7 12.22 0.01 -2.97
C GLU A 7 10.91 0.74 -3.29
N ILE A 8 10.28 1.38 -2.30
CA ILE A 8 9.06 2.19 -2.49
C ILE A 8 9.34 3.37 -3.43
N LEU A 9 10.45 4.09 -3.23
CA LEU A 9 10.84 5.21 -4.09
C LEU A 9 11.00 4.75 -5.55
N LEU A 10 11.63 3.60 -5.77
CA LEU A 10 11.82 3.03 -7.11
C LEU A 10 10.47 2.68 -7.76
N LEU A 11 9.54 2.10 -7.01
CA LEU A 11 8.19 1.79 -7.50
C LEU A 11 7.38 3.06 -7.82
N VAL A 12 7.48 4.10 -6.99
CA VAL A 12 6.84 5.41 -7.23
C VAL A 12 7.41 6.06 -8.49
N LEU A 13 8.73 6.07 -8.65
CA LEU A 13 9.37 6.61 -9.86
C LEU A 13 8.95 5.83 -11.11
N ALA A 14 8.90 4.50 -11.05
CA ALA A 14 8.42 3.68 -12.15
C ALA A 14 6.98 4.05 -12.53
N ASN A 15 6.07 4.17 -11.55
CA ASN A 15 4.69 4.57 -11.78
C ASN A 15 4.61 5.98 -12.39
N GLY A 16 5.42 6.92 -11.90
CA GLY A 16 5.55 8.27 -12.44
C GLY A 16 6.00 8.29 -13.90
N VAL A 17 6.98 7.46 -14.29
CA VAL A 17 7.42 7.33 -15.69
C VAL A 17 6.30 6.83 -16.59
N PHE A 18 5.55 5.82 -16.14
CA PHE A 18 4.40 5.29 -16.89
C PHE A 18 3.29 6.32 -17.05
N ALA A 19 2.88 6.98 -15.96
CA ALA A 19 1.85 8.03 -15.98
C ALA A 19 2.25 9.23 -16.85
N LEU A 20 3.52 9.67 -16.77
CA LEU A 20 4.03 10.74 -17.61
C LEU A 20 4.05 10.35 -19.09
N SER A 21 4.37 9.09 -19.41
CA SER A 21 4.39 8.58 -20.78
C SER A 21 2.98 8.57 -21.39
N GLU A 22 1.98 8.14 -20.63
CA GLU A 22 0.57 8.19 -21.02
C GLU A 22 0.11 9.64 -21.31
N ILE A 23 0.32 10.55 -20.35
CA ILE A 23 -0.08 11.96 -20.51
C ILE A 23 0.66 12.61 -21.68
N SER A 24 1.94 12.28 -21.87
CA SER A 24 2.74 12.82 -22.98
C SER A 24 2.22 12.39 -24.34
N VAL A 25 1.78 11.13 -24.48
CA VAL A 25 1.19 10.63 -25.73
C VAL A 25 -0.16 11.28 -26.01
N VAL A 26 -1.00 11.44 -24.99
CA VAL A 26 -2.31 12.11 -25.13
C VAL A 26 -2.16 13.60 -25.42
N ALA A 27 -1.18 14.27 -24.82
CA ALA A 27 -0.93 15.71 -25.00
C ALA A 27 -0.09 16.04 -26.26
N ALA A 28 0.43 15.03 -26.95
CA ALA A 28 1.27 15.22 -28.12
C ALA A 28 0.50 15.91 -29.26
N ARG A 29 1.05 17.01 -29.78
CA ARG A 29 0.47 17.71 -30.93
C ARG A 29 0.81 16.98 -32.22
N LYS A 30 -0.13 16.15 -32.70
CA LYS A 30 -0.02 15.37 -33.95
C LYS A 30 0.49 16.19 -35.13
N ILE A 31 0.00 17.42 -35.31
CA ILE A 31 0.41 18.33 -36.39
C ILE A 31 1.93 18.59 -36.40
N ARG A 32 2.55 18.84 -35.24
CA ARG A 32 4.00 19.12 -35.17
C ARG A 32 4.84 17.86 -35.35
N LEU A 33 4.33 16.72 -34.90
CA LEU A 33 4.95 15.41 -35.10
C LEU A 33 4.95 15.02 -36.58
N GLN A 34 3.84 15.29 -37.27
CA GLN A 34 3.70 15.04 -38.70
C GLN A 34 4.66 15.89 -39.53
N GLN A 35 4.74 17.20 -39.27
CA GLN A 35 5.72 18.06 -39.93
C GLN A 35 7.16 17.54 -39.77
N ARG A 36 7.57 17.18 -38.54
CA ARG A 36 8.91 16.63 -38.29
C ARG A 36 9.14 15.26 -38.94
N ALA A 37 8.09 14.44 -39.07
CA ALA A 37 8.18 13.16 -39.75
C ALA A 37 8.32 13.34 -41.27
N GLU A 38 7.65 14.34 -41.85
CA GLU A 38 7.77 14.75 -43.26
C GLU A 38 9.16 15.34 -43.56
N GLU A 39 9.78 16.03 -42.59
CA GLU A 39 11.18 16.49 -42.63
C GLU A 39 12.22 15.34 -42.54
N GLY A 40 11.78 14.07 -42.46
CA GLY A 40 12.64 12.89 -42.46
C GLY A 40 13.04 12.39 -41.06
N ASN A 41 12.50 12.95 -39.97
CA ASN A 41 12.81 12.48 -38.63
C ASN A 41 12.08 11.16 -38.32
N HIS A 42 12.81 10.05 -38.35
CA HIS A 42 12.28 8.72 -38.05
C HIS A 42 11.67 8.62 -36.65
N ARG A 43 12.24 9.30 -35.64
CA ARG A 43 11.68 9.28 -34.28
C ARG A 43 10.35 10.02 -34.21
N ALA A 44 10.21 11.11 -34.96
CA ALA A 44 8.94 11.83 -35.07
C ALA A 44 7.86 10.97 -35.74
N ARG A 45 8.25 10.13 -36.71
CA ARG A 45 7.32 9.18 -37.36
C ARG A 45 6.83 8.11 -36.40
N LEU A 46 7.72 7.48 -35.64
CA LEU A 46 7.35 6.52 -34.59
C LEU A 46 6.42 7.13 -33.53
N ALA A 47 6.73 8.34 -33.07
CA ALA A 47 5.91 9.05 -32.10
C ALA A 47 4.56 9.50 -32.68
N LEU A 48 4.49 9.81 -33.97
CA LEU A 48 3.24 10.11 -34.68
C LEU A 48 2.36 8.86 -34.78
N ASP A 49 2.93 7.70 -35.11
CA ASP A 49 2.21 6.43 -35.21
C ASP A 49 1.62 6.04 -33.83
N LEU A 50 2.41 6.16 -32.77
CA LEU A 50 1.95 5.97 -31.38
C LEU A 50 0.84 6.95 -30.99
N ALA A 51 0.95 8.23 -31.37
CA ALA A 51 -0.08 9.23 -31.08
C ALA A 51 -1.36 9.04 -31.93
N ASN A 52 -1.27 8.38 -33.08
CA ASN A 52 -2.41 8.11 -33.96
C ASN A 52 -3.27 6.93 -33.49
N ALA A 53 -2.64 5.92 -32.88
CA ALA A 53 -3.32 4.77 -32.28
C ALA A 53 -2.86 4.57 -30.82
N PRO A 54 -3.22 5.50 -29.91
CA PRO A 54 -2.75 5.46 -28.54
C PRO A 54 -3.34 4.27 -27.78
N GLU A 55 -4.44 3.66 -28.23
CA GLU A 55 -5.16 2.64 -27.44
C GLU A 55 -4.28 1.44 -27.05
N GLN A 56 -3.43 0.95 -27.95
CA GLN A 56 -2.54 -0.18 -27.68
C GLN A 56 -1.40 0.18 -26.71
N PHE A 57 -0.85 1.38 -26.86
CA PHE A 57 0.20 1.89 -25.98
C PHE A 57 -0.35 2.15 -24.57
N LEU A 58 -1.49 2.84 -24.48
CA LEU A 58 -2.18 3.15 -23.23
C LEU A 58 -2.55 1.87 -22.47
N SER A 59 -3.11 0.88 -23.15
CA SER A 59 -3.46 -0.41 -22.53
C SER A 59 -2.24 -1.11 -21.93
N THR A 60 -1.10 -1.08 -22.62
CA THR A 60 0.15 -1.70 -22.13
C THR A 60 0.71 -0.95 -20.93
N VAL A 61 0.73 0.38 -20.98
CA VAL A 61 1.17 1.24 -19.87
C VAL A 61 0.29 1.04 -18.63
N GLN A 62 -1.03 0.94 -18.82
CA GLN A 62 -1.98 0.73 -17.73
C GLN A 62 -1.81 -0.62 -17.03
N VAL A 63 -1.52 -1.69 -17.78
CA VAL A 63 -1.13 -2.99 -17.20
C VAL A 63 0.15 -2.83 -16.37
N GLY A 64 1.14 -2.08 -16.86
CA GLY A 64 2.36 -1.74 -16.13
C GLY A 64 2.09 -0.99 -14.82
N ILE A 65 1.26 0.06 -14.85
CA ILE A 65 0.85 0.83 -13.67
C ILE A 65 0.16 -0.07 -12.64
N THR A 66 -0.73 -0.94 -13.11
CA THR A 66 -1.45 -1.89 -12.25
C THR A 66 -0.50 -2.86 -11.56
N LEU A 67 0.45 -3.43 -12.31
CA LEU A 67 1.45 -4.34 -11.76
C LEU A 67 2.32 -3.66 -10.70
N VAL A 68 2.81 -2.45 -10.98
CA VAL A 68 3.60 -1.66 -10.04
C VAL A 68 2.78 -1.32 -8.79
N GLY A 69 1.50 -0.96 -8.95
CA GLY A 69 0.58 -0.68 -7.86
C GLY A 69 0.34 -1.89 -6.95
N ILE A 70 0.16 -3.09 -7.53
CA ILE A 70 0.01 -4.34 -6.77
C ILE A 70 1.27 -4.64 -5.97
N LEU A 71 2.44 -4.54 -6.59
CA LEU A 71 3.72 -4.76 -5.90
C LEU A 71 3.91 -3.75 -4.77
N ALA A 72 3.73 -2.45 -5.04
CA ALA A 72 3.83 -1.40 -4.04
C ALA A 72 2.84 -1.61 -2.87
N GLY A 73 1.60 -2.02 -3.15
CA GLY A 73 0.60 -2.35 -2.14
C GLY A 73 0.99 -3.57 -1.30
N ALA A 74 1.54 -4.62 -1.91
CA ALA A 74 1.98 -5.82 -1.19
C ALA A 74 3.16 -5.52 -0.24
N TYR A 75 4.20 -4.83 -0.72
CA TYR A 75 5.36 -4.44 0.09
C TYR A 75 5.01 -3.38 1.14
N GLY A 76 4.22 -2.37 0.76
CA GLY A 76 3.75 -1.32 1.66
C GLY A 76 2.80 -1.84 2.74
N GLY A 77 1.89 -2.74 2.37
CA GLY A 77 0.94 -3.37 3.30
C GLY A 77 1.62 -4.20 4.38
N ALA A 78 2.64 -4.99 4.03
CA ALA A 78 3.43 -5.75 5.01
C ALA A 78 4.19 -4.84 5.99
N THR A 79 4.54 -3.62 5.56
CA THR A 79 5.24 -2.63 6.39
C THR A 79 4.27 -1.86 7.29
N ILE A 80 3.10 -1.50 6.78
CA ILE A 80 2.09 -0.69 7.48
C ILE A 80 1.18 -1.53 8.40
N SER A 81 1.11 -2.86 8.20
CA SER A 81 0.23 -3.73 9.01
C SER A 81 0.49 -3.62 10.51
N ARG A 82 1.76 -3.54 10.92
CA ARG A 82 2.16 -3.41 12.33
C ARG A 82 1.65 -2.13 13.00
N PRO A 83 1.97 -0.91 12.51
CA PRO A 83 1.43 0.31 13.11
C PRO A 83 -0.10 0.40 12.97
N LEU A 84 -0.70 -0.18 11.93
CA LEU A 84 -2.15 -0.17 11.77
C LEU A 84 -2.86 -1.09 12.79
N ALA A 85 -2.21 -2.18 13.19
CA ALA A 85 -2.72 -3.08 14.22
C ALA A 85 -2.93 -2.37 15.58
N ALA A 86 -2.12 -1.36 15.88
CA ALA A 86 -2.26 -0.55 17.10
C ALA A 86 -3.56 0.29 17.15
N PHE A 87 -4.27 0.45 16.03
CA PHE A 87 -5.52 1.21 15.94
C PHE A 87 -6.78 0.33 15.88
N ILE A 88 -6.65 -0.98 16.09
CA ILE A 88 -7.80 -1.90 16.00
C ILE A 88 -8.69 -1.75 17.24
N LEU A 89 -9.98 -1.48 17.01
CA LEU A 89 -11.01 -1.60 18.04
C LEU A 89 -11.45 -3.06 18.15
N VAL A 90 -11.46 -3.59 19.37
CA VAL A 90 -11.91 -4.95 19.63
C VAL A 90 -13.04 -4.95 20.64
N GLU A 91 -14.03 -5.82 20.42
CA GLU A 91 -15.11 -6.03 21.38
C GLU A 91 -14.55 -6.70 22.65
N GLY A 92 -14.92 -6.19 23.83
CA GLY A 92 -14.41 -6.70 25.10
C GLY A 92 -14.77 -8.17 25.38
N SER A 93 -15.86 -8.67 24.78
CA SER A 93 -16.30 -10.07 24.87
C SER A 93 -15.43 -11.03 24.04
N ALA A 94 -14.61 -10.51 23.13
CA ALA A 94 -13.86 -11.34 22.19
C ALA A 94 -12.87 -12.26 22.92
N PRO A 95 -12.73 -13.52 22.46
CA PRO A 95 -11.79 -14.46 23.07
C PRO A 95 -10.36 -13.95 22.99
N MET A 96 -9.66 -13.94 24.12
CA MET A 96 -8.30 -13.39 24.22
C MET A 96 -7.34 -14.06 23.22
N LYS A 97 -7.41 -15.38 23.08
CA LYS A 97 -6.64 -16.17 22.10
C LYS A 97 -6.81 -15.71 20.64
N ASP A 98 -8.01 -15.31 20.25
CA ASP A 98 -8.33 -14.93 18.87
C ASP A 98 -7.79 -13.53 18.57
N VAL A 99 -7.66 -12.71 19.61
CA VAL A 99 -7.14 -11.35 19.54
C VAL A 99 -5.64 -11.37 19.43
N LEU A 100 -4.97 -12.14 20.30
CA LEU A 100 -3.53 -12.29 20.31
C LEU A 100 -2.99 -12.92 19.03
N SER A 101 -3.68 -13.94 18.51
CA SER A 101 -3.33 -14.57 17.23
C SER A 101 -3.50 -13.62 16.03
N ARG A 102 -4.46 -12.69 16.08
CA ARG A 102 -4.65 -11.67 15.04
C ARG A 102 -3.65 -10.52 15.13
N LEU A 103 -3.21 -10.19 16.34
CA LEU A 103 -2.24 -9.13 16.58
C LEU A 103 -0.78 -9.62 16.56
N ASP A 104 -0.56 -10.92 16.39
CA ASP A 104 0.77 -11.58 16.44
C ASP A 104 1.51 -11.29 17.75
N VAL A 105 0.77 -11.23 18.86
CA VAL A 105 1.30 -10.97 20.21
C VAL A 105 1.33 -12.28 21.00
N ALA A 106 2.50 -12.64 21.53
CA ALA A 106 2.64 -13.80 22.41
C ALA A 106 2.26 -13.46 23.84
N LEU A 107 1.46 -14.30 24.49
CA LEU A 107 1.31 -14.27 25.95
C LEU A 107 2.52 -14.99 26.59
N PRO A 108 2.99 -14.50 27.74
CA PRO A 108 3.81 -15.29 28.65
C PRO A 108 3.11 -16.62 29.02
N ASP A 109 3.87 -17.73 29.00
CA ASP A 109 3.35 -19.10 29.17
C ASP A 109 2.63 -19.34 30.52
N ASP A 110 2.85 -18.47 31.51
CA ASP A 110 2.24 -18.51 32.84
C ASP A 110 0.83 -17.90 32.92
N GLU A 111 0.41 -17.08 31.95
CA GLU A 111 -0.91 -16.42 31.96
C GLU A 111 -1.90 -16.94 30.91
N ALA A 112 -1.47 -17.87 30.04
CA ALA A 112 -2.26 -18.40 28.92
C ALA A 112 -3.58 -19.09 29.31
N GLY A 113 -3.74 -19.49 30.58
CA GLY A 113 -4.96 -20.09 31.12
C GLY A 113 -5.80 -19.19 32.02
N ALA A 114 -5.33 -17.98 32.35
CA ALA A 114 -5.96 -17.12 33.36
C ALA A 114 -7.09 -16.26 32.79
N TYR A 115 -7.05 -15.94 31.49
CA TYR A 115 -7.96 -14.99 30.86
C TYR A 115 -8.62 -15.56 29.60
N HIS A 116 -9.96 -15.56 29.58
CA HIS A 116 -10.73 -16.04 28.44
C HIS A 116 -11.12 -14.93 27.45
N THR A 117 -11.26 -13.68 27.91
CA THR A 117 -11.71 -12.54 27.10
C THR A 117 -10.82 -11.32 27.30
N ILE A 118 -10.82 -10.40 26.34
CA ILE A 118 -10.09 -9.12 26.48
C ILE A 118 -10.61 -8.33 27.69
N ALA A 119 -11.92 -8.20 27.87
CA ALA A 119 -12.47 -7.42 28.98
C ALA A 119 -11.99 -7.96 30.34
N GLY A 120 -11.91 -9.29 30.50
CA GLY A 120 -11.39 -9.91 31.71
C GLY A 120 -9.94 -9.55 31.98
N PHE A 121 -9.10 -9.58 30.94
CA PHE A 121 -7.69 -9.19 31.02
C PHE A 121 -7.52 -7.68 31.31
N ILE A 122 -8.27 -6.82 30.63
CA ILE A 122 -8.24 -5.37 30.86
C ILE A 122 -8.66 -5.04 32.31
N MET A 123 -9.75 -5.64 32.79
CA MET A 123 -10.20 -5.46 34.17
C MET A 123 -9.19 -5.95 35.19
N ALA A 124 -8.54 -7.09 34.94
CA ALA A 124 -7.49 -7.60 35.80
C ALA A 124 -6.28 -6.65 35.84
N ARG A 125 -5.96 -6.01 34.71
CA ARG A 125 -4.83 -5.09 34.62
C ARG A 125 -5.11 -3.72 35.24
N LEU A 126 -6.32 -3.20 35.05
CA LEU A 126 -6.75 -1.91 35.63
C LEU A 126 -7.16 -2.04 37.10
N GLY A 127 -7.60 -3.22 37.54
CA GLY A 127 -8.10 -3.46 38.90
C GLY A 127 -9.49 -2.87 39.17
N HIS A 128 -10.13 -2.28 38.16
CA HIS A 128 -11.47 -1.70 38.22
C HIS A 128 -12.22 -1.88 36.89
N ILE A 129 -13.51 -1.52 36.87
CA ILE A 129 -14.30 -1.49 35.64
C ILE A 129 -13.78 -0.33 34.76
N PRO A 130 -13.49 -0.55 33.47
CA PRO A 130 -12.90 0.48 32.61
C PRO A 130 -13.92 1.58 32.28
N HIS A 131 -13.46 2.82 32.29
CA HIS A 131 -14.15 3.99 31.80
C HIS A 131 -13.56 4.44 30.45
N THR A 132 -14.35 5.19 29.68
CA THR A 132 -13.88 5.80 28.44
C THR A 132 -12.64 6.64 28.74
N THR A 133 -11.56 6.47 27.95
CA THR A 133 -10.21 7.05 28.11
C THR A 133 -9.21 6.31 29.02
N ASP A 134 -9.64 5.24 29.73
CA ASP A 134 -8.68 4.39 30.44
C ASP A 134 -7.72 3.72 29.46
N ALA A 135 -6.43 3.72 29.80
CA ALA A 135 -5.38 3.13 28.99
C ALA A 135 -4.35 2.44 29.89
N PHE A 136 -3.74 1.38 29.38
CA PHE A 136 -2.61 0.71 30.00
C PHE A 136 -1.65 0.25 28.90
N ASP A 137 -0.37 0.17 29.22
CA ASP A 137 0.66 -0.35 28.33
C ASP A 137 0.91 -1.84 28.64
N TYR A 138 0.95 -2.65 27.60
CA TYR A 138 1.28 -4.06 27.67
C TYR A 138 2.02 -4.49 26.40
N SER A 139 3.29 -4.86 26.57
CA SER A 139 4.16 -5.36 25.51
C SER A 139 4.48 -4.39 24.35
N GLY A 140 4.35 -3.07 24.57
CA GLY A 140 4.86 -2.02 23.66
C GLY A 140 3.87 -1.56 22.61
#